data_AF-A0A0F0CPC3-F1
#
_entry.id   AF-A0A0F0CPC3-F1
#
_cell.length_a   1.000
_cell.length_b   1.000
_cell.length_c   1.000
_cell.angle_alpha   90.00
_cell.angle_beta   90.00
_cell.angle_gamma   90.00
#
_symmetry.space_group_name_H-M   'P 1'
#
loop_
_entity.id
_entity.type
_entity.pdbx_description
1 polymer ?
#
loop_
_entity_poly.entity_id
_entity_poly.type
_entity_poly.pdbx_seq_one_letter_code
_entity_poly.pdbx_strand_id
1 'polypeptide(L)'
;MKSRFYQRFIVLREYEINIKKLFLHVLQKFLRECFIFRVNCIFCYNTKIRWRIFMKRKTIEEEIKNLLLKRAMTLALAESCTGGLVGYKLTAIPGISDVFNGGVIAYSNDVKISILGVSKFALKKYGAVSPEVAQLMARGARCGLSASIGAGITGIAGPGGGTKEKPVGLAYIAVQTGCRGCVKKVFFKGTRAVIREKCANALLKLIYDVLMFSGNKSGSEK
;
A
#
# COMPACT_ATOMS: atom_id res chain seq x y z
N MET A 1 -30.31 -41.53 -25.73
CA MET A 1 -29.85 -40.31 -25.02
C MET A 1 -28.33 -40.09 -25.17
N LYS A 2 -27.79 -40.06 -26.41
CA LYS A 2 -26.34 -39.86 -26.69
C LYS A 2 -26.03 -39.09 -28.00
N SER A 3 -26.95 -38.27 -28.53
CA SER A 3 -26.70 -37.54 -29.80
C SER A 3 -26.53 -36.02 -29.68
N ARG A 4 -26.91 -35.39 -28.56
CA ARG A 4 -26.78 -33.92 -28.37
C ARG A 4 -25.46 -33.44 -27.77
N PHE A 5 -24.64 -34.34 -27.21
CA PHE A 5 -23.33 -33.97 -26.62
C PHE A 5 -22.21 -33.88 -27.67
N TYR A 6 -22.29 -34.66 -28.76
CA TYR A 6 -21.26 -34.67 -29.81
C TYR A 6 -21.32 -33.43 -30.71
N GLN A 7 -22.50 -32.90 -31.01
CA GLN A 7 -22.64 -31.70 -31.84
C GLN A 7 -22.10 -30.43 -31.16
N ARG A 8 -22.15 -30.33 -29.82
CA ARG A 8 -21.59 -29.19 -29.06
C ARG A 8 -20.06 -29.20 -29.01
N PHE A 9 -19.43 -30.36 -29.13
CA PHE A 9 -17.97 -30.51 -29.14
C PHE A 9 -17.33 -30.14 -30.49
N ILE A 10 -18.08 -30.29 -31.59
CA ILE A 10 -17.62 -29.93 -32.94
C ILE A 10 -17.60 -28.40 -33.13
N VAL A 11 -18.63 -27.71 -32.65
CA VAL A 11 -18.72 -26.23 -32.73
C VAL A 11 -17.62 -25.54 -31.91
N LEU A 12 -17.21 -26.10 -30.77
CA LEU A 12 -16.11 -25.55 -29.95
C LEU A 12 -14.73 -25.78 -30.58
N ARG A 13 -14.50 -26.89 -31.30
CA ARG A 13 -13.25 -27.09 -32.06
C ARG A 13 -13.13 -26.12 -33.24
N GLU A 14 -14.22 -25.83 -33.95
CA GLU A 14 -14.19 -24.88 -35.07
C GLU A 14 -13.87 -23.44 -34.60
N TYR A 15 -14.33 -23.05 -33.40
CA TYR A 15 -13.98 -21.76 -32.79
C TYR A 15 -12.50 -21.67 -32.38
N GLU A 16 -11.92 -22.71 -31.77
CA GLU A 16 -10.49 -22.74 -31.43
C GLU A 16 -9.59 -22.75 -32.68
N ILE A 17 -10.02 -23.42 -33.75
CA ILE A 17 -9.30 -23.44 -35.04
C ILE A 17 -9.33 -22.05 -35.69
N ASN A 18 -10.44 -21.31 -35.59
CA ASN A 18 -10.53 -19.95 -36.11
C ASN A 18 -9.67 -18.94 -35.33
N ILE A 19 -9.55 -19.06 -34.00
CA ILE A 19 -8.65 -18.21 -33.20
C ILE A 19 -7.19 -18.52 -33.52
N LYS A 20 -6.81 -19.80 -33.68
CA LYS A 20 -5.45 -20.17 -34.09
C LYS A 20 -5.12 -19.69 -35.50
N LYS A 21 -6.07 -19.75 -36.44
CA LYS A 21 -5.91 -19.21 -37.81
C LYS A 21 -5.80 -17.69 -37.79
N LEU A 22 -6.60 -16.99 -36.98
CA LEU A 22 -6.53 -15.54 -36.82
C LEU A 22 -5.20 -15.11 -36.19
N PHE A 23 -4.72 -15.85 -35.19
CA PHE A 23 -3.42 -15.62 -34.57
C PHE A 23 -2.27 -15.92 -35.55
N LEU A 24 -2.35 -16.99 -36.35
CA LEU A 24 -1.37 -17.27 -37.41
C LEU A 24 -1.36 -16.18 -38.48
N HIS A 25 -2.53 -15.64 -38.86
CA HIS A 25 -2.64 -14.58 -39.86
C HIS A 25 -2.06 -13.27 -39.35
N VAL A 26 -2.35 -12.89 -38.10
CA VAL A 26 -1.77 -11.70 -37.45
C VAL A 26 -0.26 -11.87 -37.28
N LEU A 27 0.20 -13.06 -36.87
CA LEU A 27 1.63 -13.37 -36.73
C LEU A 27 2.34 -13.38 -38.10
N GLN A 28 1.73 -13.91 -39.16
CA GLN A 28 2.27 -13.87 -40.52
C GLN A 28 2.30 -12.45 -41.10
N LYS A 29 1.32 -11.60 -40.76
CA LYS A 29 1.31 -10.19 -41.15
C LYS A 29 2.42 -9.41 -40.42
N PHE A 30 2.63 -9.71 -39.13
CA PHE A 30 3.72 -9.15 -38.33
C PHE A 30 5.11 -9.62 -38.81
N LEU A 31 5.24 -10.90 -39.19
CA LEU A 31 6.48 -11.48 -39.72
C LEU A 31 6.80 -10.99 -41.14
N ARG A 32 5.81 -10.60 -41.95
CA ARG A 32 6.02 -9.98 -43.27
C ARG A 32 6.51 -8.54 -43.15
N GLU A 33 6.06 -7.77 -42.16
CA GLU A 33 6.60 -6.42 -41.92
C GLU A 33 8.01 -6.44 -41.29
N CYS A 34 8.41 -7.54 -40.66
CA CYS A 34 9.78 -7.72 -40.17
C CYS A 34 10.80 -8.18 -41.24
N PHE A 35 10.39 -8.42 -42.50
CA PHE A 35 11.25 -9.00 -43.54
C PHE A 35 12.15 -8.00 -44.30
N ILE A 36 12.37 -6.79 -43.76
CA ILE A 36 13.30 -5.78 -44.33
C ILE A 36 14.55 -5.55 -43.46
N PHE A 37 14.76 -6.32 -42.38
CA PHE A 37 16.03 -6.26 -41.64
C PHE A 37 16.72 -7.62 -41.57
N ARG A 38 17.47 -7.90 -42.64
CA ARG A 38 18.37 -9.06 -42.76
C ARG A 38 19.69 -8.70 -42.07
N VAL A 39 19.81 -8.98 -40.77
CA VAL A 39 21.12 -9.19 -40.13
C VAL A 39 21.09 -10.44 -39.26
N ASN A 40 22.12 -11.25 -39.47
CA ASN A 40 22.35 -12.61 -39.02
C ASN A 40 22.05 -12.90 -37.53
N CYS A 41 21.24 -13.94 -37.35
CA CYS A 41 21.56 -15.14 -36.57
C CYS A 41 22.61 -14.96 -35.45
N ILE A 42 22.17 -14.89 -34.19
CA ILE A 42 22.87 -15.48 -33.04
C ILE A 42 21.82 -15.83 -31.98
N PHE A 43 21.80 -17.11 -31.65
CA PHE A 43 21.44 -17.69 -30.37
C PHE A 43 19.96 -17.67 -29.91
N CYS A 44 19.41 -18.86 -30.09
CA CYS A 44 18.41 -19.57 -29.31
C CYS A 44 18.69 -19.65 -27.77
N TYR A 45 19.14 -18.58 -27.11
CA TYR A 45 19.39 -18.54 -25.66
C TYR A 45 19.06 -17.17 -25.11
N ASN A 46 17.81 -16.96 -24.68
CA ASN A 46 17.48 -16.23 -23.44
C ASN A 46 15.97 -15.99 -23.28
N THR A 47 15.17 -17.05 -23.29
CA THR A 47 13.79 -16.96 -22.79
C THR A 47 13.77 -16.53 -21.32
N LYS A 48 14.76 -16.90 -20.49
CA LYS A 48 14.87 -16.46 -19.08
C LYS A 48 15.06 -14.95 -18.88
N ILE A 49 15.76 -14.24 -19.77
CA ILE A 49 16.00 -12.79 -19.59
C ILE A 49 14.78 -11.96 -19.96
N ARG A 50 13.95 -12.43 -20.90
CA ARG A 50 12.73 -11.72 -21.31
C ARG A 50 11.60 -11.82 -20.28
N TRP A 51 11.55 -12.88 -19.47
CA TRP A 51 10.62 -12.98 -18.32
C TRP A 51 11.03 -12.10 -17.14
N ARG A 52 12.33 -11.86 -16.94
CA ARG A 52 12.84 -11.04 -15.82
C ARG A 52 12.53 -9.55 -15.97
N ILE A 53 12.18 -9.12 -17.18
CA ILE A 53 11.75 -7.75 -17.51
C ILE A 53 10.23 -7.55 -17.25
N PHE A 54 9.46 -8.64 -17.08
CA PHE A 54 8.03 -8.60 -16.74
C PHE A 54 7.75 -8.88 -15.25
N MET A 55 8.77 -8.76 -14.39
CA MET A 55 8.57 -8.73 -12.93
C MET A 55 8.14 -7.30 -12.57
N LYS A 56 6.83 -7.03 -12.48
CA LYS A 56 6.33 -5.82 -11.82
C LYS A 56 7.04 -5.72 -10.46
N ARG A 57 7.83 -4.65 -10.25
CA ARG A 57 8.34 -4.36 -8.91
C ARG A 57 7.12 -4.22 -8.00
N LYS A 58 7.06 -5.05 -6.97
CA LYS A 58 5.98 -4.95 -5.98
C LYS A 58 6.02 -3.58 -5.34
N THR A 59 4.85 -2.96 -5.24
CA THR A 59 4.67 -1.71 -4.52
C THR A 59 4.85 -1.93 -3.02
N ILE A 60 5.10 -0.86 -2.26
CA ILE A 60 5.26 -0.99 -0.82
C ILE A 60 3.96 -1.45 -0.15
N GLU A 61 2.82 -1.07 -0.70
CA GLU A 61 1.49 -1.46 -0.26
C GLU A 61 1.25 -2.96 -0.48
N GLU A 62 1.68 -3.51 -1.62
CA GLU A 62 1.65 -4.97 -1.88
C GLU A 62 2.56 -5.74 -0.91
N GLU A 63 3.75 -5.22 -0.63
CA GLU A 63 4.67 -5.81 0.35
C GLU A 63 4.08 -5.79 1.76
N ILE A 64 3.48 -4.67 2.19
CA ILE A 64 2.77 -4.57 3.48
C ILE A 64 1.66 -5.62 3.57
N LYS A 65 0.81 -5.74 2.54
CA LYS A 65 -0.25 -6.76 2.48
C LYS A 65 0.33 -8.16 2.66
N ASN A 66 1.37 -8.50 1.90
CA ASN A 66 2.00 -9.82 1.94
C ASN A 66 2.61 -10.13 3.31
N LEU A 67 3.25 -9.14 3.96
CA LEU A 67 3.84 -9.29 5.29
C LEU A 67 2.77 -9.49 6.37
N LEU A 68 1.66 -8.77 6.28
CA LEU A 68 0.52 -8.92 7.19
C LEU A 68 -0.13 -10.31 7.05
N LEU A 69 -0.39 -10.75 5.81
CA LEU A 69 -0.95 -12.08 5.51
C LEU A 69 -0.07 -13.20 6.06
N LYS A 70 1.24 -13.16 5.77
CA LYS A 70 2.20 -14.15 6.24
C LYS A 70 2.26 -14.30 7.75
N ARG A 71 1.80 -13.29 8.50
CA ARG A 71 1.87 -13.25 9.97
C ARG A 71 0.51 -13.29 10.64
N ALA A 72 -0.56 -13.47 9.88
CA ALA A 72 -1.93 -13.38 10.38
C ALA A 72 -2.18 -12.10 11.21
N MET A 73 -1.63 -10.97 10.75
CA MET A 73 -1.79 -9.66 11.40
C MET A 73 -2.70 -8.75 10.58
N THR A 74 -3.40 -7.85 11.27
CA THR A 74 -4.26 -6.83 10.65
C THR A 74 -3.76 -5.42 10.95
N LEU A 75 -4.17 -4.47 10.09
CA LEU A 75 -3.78 -3.06 10.13
C LEU A 75 -5.01 -2.14 10.21
N ALA A 76 -4.90 -1.11 11.03
CA ALA A 76 -5.84 0.00 11.12
C ALA A 76 -5.12 1.37 11.02
N LEU A 77 -5.80 2.39 10.49
CA LEU A 77 -5.22 3.72 10.30
C LEU A 77 -5.95 4.83 11.07
N ALA A 78 -5.20 5.84 11.50
CA ALA A 78 -5.67 7.14 11.92
C ALA A 78 -4.99 8.24 11.11
N GLU A 79 -5.75 8.94 10.27
CA GLU A 79 -5.24 9.99 9.39
C GLU A 79 -5.74 11.37 9.79
N SER A 80 -4.87 12.37 9.73
CA SER A 80 -5.26 13.78 9.83
C SER A 80 -4.82 14.53 8.58
N CYS A 81 -3.59 15.04 8.52
CA CYS A 81 -3.14 15.91 7.42
C CYS A 81 -3.19 15.26 6.03
N THR A 82 -3.09 13.94 5.94
CA THR A 82 -3.19 13.17 4.68
C THR A 82 -4.62 13.05 4.17
N GLY A 83 -5.64 13.13 5.03
CA GLY A 83 -7.05 13.14 4.65
C GLY A 83 -7.52 11.88 3.93
N GLY A 84 -7.07 10.69 4.36
CA GLY A 84 -7.47 9.41 3.76
C GLY A 84 -6.54 8.90 2.65
N LEU A 85 -5.45 9.61 2.36
CA LEU A 85 -4.53 9.26 1.27
C LEU A 85 -3.78 7.95 1.52
N VAL A 86 -3.49 7.61 2.79
CA VAL A 86 -2.86 6.33 3.12
C VAL A 86 -3.86 5.19 2.92
N GLY A 87 -5.09 5.36 3.42
CA GLY A 87 -6.19 4.43 3.19
C GLY A 87 -6.43 4.21 1.69
N TYR A 88 -6.53 5.29 0.91
CA TYR A 88 -6.67 5.23 -0.56
C TYR A 88 -5.61 4.33 -1.22
N LYS A 89 -4.33 4.56 -0.89
CA LYS A 89 -3.21 3.77 -1.43
C LYS A 89 -3.29 2.29 -1.07
N LEU A 90 -3.64 1.96 0.17
CA LEU A 90 -3.83 0.57 0.59
C LEU A 90 -5.02 -0.07 -0.12
N THR A 91 -6.17 0.62 -0.18
CA THR A 91 -7.39 0.13 -0.83
C THR A 91 -7.27 -0.06 -2.33
N ALA A 92 -6.26 0.54 -2.97
CA ALA A 92 -5.95 0.30 -4.38
C ALA A 92 -5.36 -1.10 -4.63
N ILE A 93 -4.89 -1.81 -3.61
CA ILE A 93 -4.33 -3.16 -3.73
C ILE A 93 -5.44 -4.21 -3.65
N PRO A 94 -5.60 -5.06 -4.69
CA PRO A 94 -6.58 -6.16 -4.64
C PRO A 94 -6.35 -7.10 -3.44
N GLY A 95 -7.43 -7.48 -2.75
CA GLY A 95 -7.40 -8.38 -1.59
C GLY A 95 -6.83 -7.77 -0.31
N ILE A 96 -6.66 -6.45 -0.23
CA ILE A 96 -6.20 -5.78 1.00
C ILE A 96 -7.20 -5.91 2.16
N SER A 97 -8.48 -6.17 1.86
CA SER A 97 -9.55 -6.43 2.85
C SER A 97 -9.23 -7.58 3.81
N ASP A 98 -8.39 -8.53 3.40
CA ASP A 98 -7.99 -9.67 4.23
C ASP A 98 -7.14 -9.25 5.45
N VAL A 99 -6.53 -8.06 5.40
CA VAL A 99 -5.59 -7.57 6.42
C VAL A 99 -5.79 -6.12 6.83
N PHE A 100 -6.66 -5.35 6.16
CA PHE A 100 -6.90 -3.96 6.46
C PHE A 100 -8.32 -3.75 7.02
N ASN A 101 -8.39 -3.45 8.31
CA ASN A 101 -9.65 -3.31 9.06
C ASN A 101 -10.34 -1.97 8.79
N GLY A 102 -9.64 -1.01 8.17
CA GLY A 102 -10.15 0.32 7.87
C GLY A 102 -9.36 1.43 8.56
N GLY A 103 -9.92 2.64 8.54
CA GLY A 103 -9.27 3.80 9.13
C GLY A 103 -10.20 4.92 9.50
N VAL A 104 -9.70 5.81 10.35
CA VAL A 104 -10.40 6.99 10.84
C VAL A 104 -9.70 8.24 10.33
N ILE A 105 -10.43 9.11 9.64
CA ILE A 105 -9.95 10.45 9.29
C ILE A 105 -10.26 11.39 10.46
N ALA A 106 -9.35 11.46 11.42
CA ALA A 106 -9.46 12.30 12.61
C ALA A 106 -8.90 13.71 12.36
N TYR A 107 -9.58 14.47 11.50
CA TYR A 107 -9.11 15.80 11.10
C TYR A 107 -9.22 16.83 12.24
N SER A 108 -10.35 16.86 12.96
CA SER A 108 -10.55 17.73 14.13
C SER A 108 -10.01 17.12 15.42
N ASN A 109 -9.83 17.96 16.45
CA ASN A 109 -9.48 17.49 17.79
C ASN A 109 -10.61 16.66 18.42
N ASP A 110 -11.87 16.99 18.14
CA ASP A 110 -13.01 16.25 18.67
C ASP A 110 -13.03 14.81 18.17
N VAL A 111 -12.77 14.58 16.88
CA VAL A 111 -12.68 13.20 16.34
C VAL A 111 -11.48 12.45 16.92
N LYS A 112 -10.35 13.14 17.15
CA LYS A 112 -9.19 12.54 17.84
C LYS A 112 -9.59 12.07 19.25
N ILE A 113 -10.40 12.84 19.96
CA ILE A 113 -10.84 12.51 21.31
C ILE A 113 -11.91 11.41 21.30
N SER A 114 -13.00 11.61 20.57
CA SER A 114 -14.19 10.75 20.65
C SER A 114 -14.00 9.39 20.00
N ILE A 115 -13.30 9.33 18.86
CA ILE A 115 -13.15 8.10 18.08
C ILE A 115 -11.83 7.39 18.39
N LEU A 116 -10.74 8.15 18.54
CA LEU A 116 -9.40 7.58 18.78
C LEU A 116 -8.98 7.56 20.25
N GLY A 117 -9.79 8.11 21.16
CA GLY A 117 -9.47 8.14 22.59
C GLY A 117 -8.23 8.99 22.92
N VAL A 118 -7.85 9.94 22.05
CA VAL A 118 -6.74 10.85 22.34
C VAL A 118 -7.13 11.73 23.52
N SER A 119 -6.31 11.73 24.57
CA SER A 119 -6.58 12.51 25.77
C SER A 119 -6.66 14.01 25.48
N LYS A 120 -7.70 14.67 25.99
CA LYS A 120 -7.85 16.14 25.99
C LYS A 120 -6.62 16.83 26.61
N PHE A 121 -6.04 16.24 27.65
CA PHE A 121 -4.84 16.75 28.30
C PHE A 121 -3.64 16.77 27.34
N ALA A 122 -3.43 15.69 26.58
CA ALA A 122 -2.32 15.60 25.63
C ALA A 122 -2.46 16.65 24.51
N LEU A 123 -3.67 16.85 23.98
CA LEU A 123 -3.95 17.89 22.98
C LEU A 123 -3.68 19.30 23.53
N LYS A 124 -4.08 19.58 24.77
CA LYS A 124 -3.83 20.88 25.42
C LYS A 124 -2.33 21.12 25.70
N LYS A 125 -1.61 20.11 26.17
CA LYS A 125 -0.21 20.21 26.59
C LYS A 125 0.77 20.21 25.41
N TYR A 126 0.59 19.33 24.44
CA TYR A 126 1.56 19.09 23.37
C TYR A 126 1.10 19.64 22.01
N GLY A 127 -0.21 19.91 21.85
CA GLY A 127 -0.84 20.29 20.59
C GLY A 127 -1.10 19.08 19.68
N ALA A 128 -1.99 19.25 18.70
CA ALA A 128 -2.41 18.17 17.79
C ALA A 128 -1.28 17.61 16.92
N VAL A 129 -0.24 18.42 16.64
CA VAL A 129 0.95 18.00 15.88
C VAL A 129 2.10 17.81 16.87
N SER A 130 2.18 16.61 17.41
CA SER A 130 3.19 16.19 18.40
C SER A 130 3.43 14.68 18.31
N PRO A 131 4.56 14.17 18.83
CA PRO A 131 4.82 12.73 18.87
C PRO A 131 3.82 11.98 19.76
N GLU A 132 3.40 12.57 20.88
CA GLU A 132 2.45 11.98 21.83
C GLU A 132 1.07 11.78 21.17
N VAL A 133 0.58 12.80 20.46
CA VAL A 133 -0.70 12.71 19.77
C VAL A 133 -0.63 11.71 18.61
N ALA A 134 0.47 11.66 17.86
CA ALA A 134 0.65 10.66 16.80
C ALA A 134 0.59 9.23 17.36
N GLN A 135 1.26 8.97 18.49
CA GLN A 135 1.24 7.67 19.15
C GLN A 135 -0.16 7.31 19.68
N LEU A 136 -0.85 8.25 20.32
CA LEU A 136 -2.21 8.05 20.81
C LEU A 136 -3.18 7.78 19.66
N MET A 137 -3.03 8.47 18.52
CA MET A 137 -3.82 8.20 17.31
C MET A 137 -3.58 6.78 16.78
N ALA A 138 -2.31 6.35 16.68
CA ALA A 138 -1.97 4.99 16.24
C ALA A 138 -2.53 3.92 17.19
N ARG A 139 -2.40 4.12 18.51
CA ARG A 139 -3.00 3.24 19.53
C ARG A 139 -4.53 3.22 19.43
N GLY A 140 -5.15 4.40 19.27
CA GLY A 140 -6.59 4.56 19.12
C GLY A 140 -7.13 3.79 17.92
N ALA A 141 -6.49 3.91 16.75
CA ALA A 141 -6.86 3.15 15.57
C ALA A 141 -6.74 1.64 15.80
N ARG A 142 -5.63 1.19 16.41
CA ARG A 142 -5.42 -0.23 16.72
C ARG A 142 -6.55 -0.79 17.58
N CYS A 143 -6.85 -0.11 18.68
CA CYS A 143 -7.84 -0.57 19.65
C CYS A 143 -9.27 -0.41 19.13
N GLY A 144 -9.62 0.73 18.56
CA GLY A 144 -10.97 1.04 18.11
C GLY A 144 -11.43 0.24 16.88
N LEU A 145 -10.48 -0.23 16.06
CA LEU A 145 -10.76 -1.06 14.88
C LEU A 145 -10.30 -2.52 15.04
N SER A 146 -9.99 -2.95 16.27
CA SER A 146 -9.61 -4.33 16.60
C SER A 146 -8.50 -4.90 15.70
N ALA A 147 -7.46 -4.11 15.44
CA ALA A 147 -6.35 -4.50 14.58
C ALA A 147 -5.11 -4.94 15.38
N SER A 148 -4.27 -5.79 14.80
CA SER A 148 -2.97 -6.14 15.39
C SER A 148 -2.01 -4.95 15.43
N ILE A 149 -2.09 -4.10 14.40
CA ILE A 149 -1.26 -2.91 14.20
C ILE A 149 -2.15 -1.69 13.97
N GLY A 150 -1.84 -0.60 14.65
CA GLY A 150 -2.42 0.71 14.31
C GLY A 150 -1.33 1.67 13.85
N ALA A 151 -1.62 2.48 12.84
CA ALA A 151 -0.72 3.52 12.38
C ALA A 151 -1.42 4.88 12.36
N GLY A 152 -0.69 5.94 12.72
CA GLY A 152 -1.25 7.27 12.94
C GLY A 152 -0.41 8.34 12.28
N ILE A 153 -1.05 9.39 11.75
CA ILE A 153 -0.37 10.56 11.21
C ILE A 153 -1.05 11.88 11.56
N THR A 154 -0.26 12.85 12.01
CA THR A 154 -0.68 14.24 12.28
C THR A 154 0.41 15.21 11.83
N GLY A 155 0.04 16.33 11.21
CA GLY A 155 1.01 17.25 10.63
C GLY A 155 0.40 18.53 10.06
N ILE A 156 1.27 19.42 9.59
CA ILE A 156 0.93 20.74 9.05
C ILE A 156 1.23 20.74 7.56
N ALA A 157 0.23 20.49 6.72
CA ALA A 157 0.41 20.43 5.27
C ALA A 157 0.48 21.80 4.58
N GLY A 158 0.12 22.90 5.26
CA GLY A 158 0.12 24.24 4.69
C GLY A 158 -1.10 24.56 3.80
N PRO A 159 -1.14 25.74 3.16
CA PRO A 159 -0.09 26.78 3.23
C PRO A 159 -0.05 27.53 4.57
N GLY A 160 -1.12 27.53 5.35
CA GLY A 160 -1.17 28.12 6.70
C GLY A 160 -0.98 27.11 7.83
N GLY A 161 -1.16 27.59 9.08
CA GLY A 161 -1.17 26.74 10.28
C GLY A 161 0.20 26.37 10.85
N GLY A 162 1.28 26.83 10.22
CA GLY A 162 2.64 26.69 10.76
C GLY A 162 3.02 27.84 11.69
N THR A 163 3.91 27.56 12.64
CA THR A 163 4.61 28.54 13.48
C THR A 163 6.12 28.44 13.29
N LYS A 164 6.91 29.31 13.94
CA LYS A 164 8.38 29.20 13.93
C LYS A 164 8.85 27.86 14.51
N GLU A 165 8.18 27.36 15.54
CA GLU A 165 8.48 26.11 16.25
C GLU A 165 7.94 24.89 15.51
N LYS A 166 6.77 25.03 14.88
CA LYS A 166 6.08 23.97 14.13
C LYS A 166 5.80 24.44 12.69
N PRO A 167 6.81 24.46 11.82
CA PRO A 167 6.66 24.99 10.47
C PRO A 167 5.76 24.10 9.59
N VAL A 168 5.22 24.70 8.52
CA VAL A 168 4.58 23.95 7.43
C VAL A 168 5.54 22.90 6.89
N GLY A 169 5.04 21.68 6.68
CA GLY A 169 5.83 20.52 6.28
C GLY A 169 6.17 19.57 7.42
N LEU A 170 6.01 19.99 8.68
CA LEU A 170 6.21 19.14 9.85
C LEU A 170 5.06 18.12 10.00
N ALA A 171 5.40 16.85 10.17
CA ALA A 171 4.46 15.83 10.60
C ALA A 171 5.10 14.82 11.55
N TYR A 172 4.26 14.12 12.29
CA TYR A 172 4.61 12.97 13.11
C TYR A 172 3.82 11.77 12.63
N ILE A 173 4.55 10.68 12.39
CA ILE A 173 4.00 9.38 12.01
C ILE A 173 4.29 8.38 13.11
N ALA A 174 3.34 7.50 13.38
CA ALA A 174 3.47 6.51 14.42
C ALA A 174 2.92 5.16 14.00
N VAL A 175 3.51 4.09 14.53
CA VAL A 175 3.01 2.71 14.41
C VAL A 175 3.01 2.10 15.80
N GLN A 176 1.91 1.44 16.16
CA GLN A 176 1.70 0.76 17.43
C GLN A 176 1.45 -0.74 17.19
N THR A 177 2.23 -1.59 17.84
CA THR A 177 2.09 -3.06 17.83
C THR A 177 1.97 -3.58 19.26
N GLY A 178 0.78 -4.05 19.64
CA GLY A 178 0.48 -4.39 21.04
C GLY A 178 0.78 -3.23 22.00
N CYS A 179 1.70 -3.45 22.95
CA CYS A 179 2.16 -2.44 23.92
C CYS A 179 3.33 -1.58 23.41
N ARG A 180 3.97 -1.94 22.30
CA ARG A 180 5.13 -1.21 21.75
C ARG A 180 4.70 -0.20 20.70
N GLY A 181 5.29 0.99 20.72
CA GLY A 181 5.05 2.03 19.74
C GLY A 181 6.35 2.61 19.20
N CYS A 182 6.34 3.02 17.93
CA CYS A 182 7.40 3.78 17.30
C CYS A 182 6.81 5.07 16.74
N VAL A 183 7.47 6.19 16.98
CA VAL A 183 7.09 7.51 16.44
C VAL A 183 8.28 8.10 15.72
N LYS A 184 8.05 8.66 14.52
CA LYS A 184 9.06 9.42 13.77
C LYS A 184 8.56 10.82 13.46
N LYS A 185 9.43 11.80 13.67
CA LYS A 185 9.29 13.17 13.16
C LYS A 185 9.72 13.18 11.70
N VAL A 186 8.91 13.76 10.83
CA VAL A 186 9.23 13.97 9.42
C VAL A 186 9.02 15.43 9.05
N PHE A 187 9.81 15.92 8.09
CA PHE A 187 9.70 17.28 7.59
C PHE A 187 9.86 17.28 6.08
N PHE A 188 8.89 17.86 5.37
CA PHE A 188 8.90 17.92 3.91
C PHE A 188 8.63 19.31 3.39
N LYS A 189 9.40 19.73 2.38
CA LYS A 189 9.15 20.94 1.60
C LYS A 189 8.30 20.63 0.37
N GLY A 190 7.47 21.59 -0.03
CA GLY A 190 6.66 21.55 -1.24
C GLY A 190 5.29 22.20 -1.06
N THR A 191 4.44 22.03 -2.06
CA THR A 191 3.02 22.42 -1.98
C THR A 191 2.27 21.54 -0.98
N ARG A 192 1.06 21.96 -0.58
CA ARG A 192 0.18 21.15 0.29
C ARG A 192 -0.02 19.73 -0.23
N ALA A 193 -0.22 19.56 -1.54
CA ALA A 193 -0.37 18.25 -2.16
C ALA A 193 0.90 17.39 -2.03
N VAL A 194 2.07 17.98 -2.32
CA VAL A 194 3.36 17.28 -2.22
C VAL A 194 3.67 16.87 -0.78
N ILE A 195 3.37 17.73 0.20
CA ILE A 195 3.59 17.42 1.62
C ILE A 195 2.70 16.25 2.05
N ARG A 196 1.41 16.27 1.69
CA ARG A 196 0.47 15.17 2.00
C ARG A 196 0.93 13.84 1.42
N GLU A 197 1.34 13.84 0.15
CA GLU A 197 1.84 12.65 -0.54
C GLU A 197 3.09 12.09 0.13
N LYS A 198 4.09 12.93 0.42
CA LYS A 198 5.32 12.52 1.12
C LYS A 198 5.03 12.00 2.53
N CYS A 199 4.11 12.63 3.26
CA CYS A 199 3.65 12.18 4.57
C CYS A 199 3.00 10.79 4.51
N ALA A 200 2.13 10.55 3.53
CA ALA A 200 1.47 9.26 3.34
C ALA A 200 2.50 8.16 3.03
N ASN A 201 3.42 8.42 2.10
CA ASN A 201 4.47 7.48 1.73
C ASN A 201 5.44 7.20 2.90
N ALA A 202 5.72 8.21 3.74
CA ALA A 202 6.54 8.03 4.94
C ALA A 202 5.86 7.13 5.98
N LEU A 203 4.53 7.24 6.17
CA LEU A 203 3.78 6.36 7.06
C LEU A 203 3.79 4.91 6.55
N LEU A 204 3.54 4.70 5.25
CA LEU A 204 3.64 3.37 4.63
C LEU A 204 5.04 2.77 4.81
N LYS A 205 6.08 3.57 4.61
CA LYS A 205 7.47 3.13 4.84
C LYS A 205 7.70 2.72 6.30
N LEU A 206 7.20 3.49 7.26
CA LEU A 206 7.32 3.13 8.67
C LEU A 206 6.59 1.83 9.02
N ILE A 207 5.38 1.61 8.48
CA ILE A 207 4.63 0.37 8.65
C ILE A 207 5.44 -0.82 8.11
N TYR A 208 5.95 -0.69 6.88
CA TYR A 208 6.79 -1.71 6.26
C TYR A 208 8.03 -2.02 7.11
N ASP A 209 8.75 -1.00 7.58
CA ASP A 209 9.95 -1.19 8.40
C ASP A 209 9.62 -1.96 9.70
N VAL A 210 8.56 -1.55 10.42
CA VAL A 210 8.13 -2.24 11.65
C VAL A 210 7.76 -3.69 11.40
N LEU A 211 7.10 -3.98 10.28
CA LEU A 211 6.81 -5.35 9.87
C LEU A 211 8.13 -6.09 9.60
N MET A 212 9.06 -5.55 8.81
CA MET A 212 10.32 -6.23 8.54
C MET A 212 11.12 -6.57 9.81
N PHE A 213 11.28 -5.62 10.74
CA PHE A 213 12.04 -5.85 11.98
C PHE A 213 11.39 -6.83 12.95
N SER A 214 10.05 -6.88 13.00
CA SER A 214 9.36 -7.80 13.91
C SER A 214 9.52 -9.28 13.50
N GLY A 215 9.95 -9.57 12.27
CA GLY A 215 10.16 -10.95 11.78
C GLY A 215 11.50 -11.57 12.13
N ASN A 216 12.50 -10.76 12.50
CA ASN A 216 13.86 -11.28 12.77
C ASN A 216 14.05 -11.75 14.23
N LYS A 217 13.07 -11.53 15.11
CA LYS A 217 13.18 -11.89 16.54
C LYS A 217 12.61 -13.26 16.91
N SER A 218 11.94 -13.96 16.00
CA SER A 218 11.35 -15.28 16.26
C SER A 218 12.29 -16.46 15.95
N GLY A 219 13.60 -16.22 15.80
CA GLY A 219 14.59 -17.24 15.44
C GLY A 219 15.72 -17.45 16.45
N SER A 220 15.66 -16.87 17.65
CA SER A 220 16.76 -16.89 18.64
C SER A 220 16.29 -17.18 20.07
N GLU A 221 15.31 -18.07 20.22
CA GLU A 221 15.03 -18.74 21.50
C GLU A 221 14.80 -20.22 21.21
N LYS A 222 15.92 -20.96 21.17
CA LYS A 222 16.02 -22.39 21.44
C LYS A 222 17.36 -22.64 22.11
#